data_AF-A0A8T0S8Z9-F1
#
_entry.id   AF-A0A8T0S8Z9-F1
#
_cell.length_a   1.000
_cell.length_b   1.000
_cell.length_c   1.000
_cell.angle_alpha   90.00
_cell.angle_beta   90.00
_cell.angle_gamma   90.00
#
_symmetry.space_group_name_H-M   'P 1'
#
loop_
_entity.id
_entity.type
_entity.pdbx_description
1 polymer ?
#
loop_
_entity_poly.entity_id
_entity_poly.type
_entity_poly.pdbx_seq_one_letter_code
_entity_poly.pdbx_strand_id
1 'polypeptide(L)'
;MPRPATPASTSSSRSSPALPRVPTWPRSSTSRGPATRAPRSGSSATSAACAAWARATGRASTPPRSGCMRTTPRRSPGTSPSSPGSAASRTSPRYSTASSTATAWKRKATAASSSRTSARQGVKRRRSDSEFQAAKERKRQVEAQLARAALDRYESDESFRFLYDRVAEMFAEMLKSDVEHLRAGDTAKIGLAAKWCPSLRSSYDRATLLCEAIARCIFPRESSQEYLNISDKHYAYRIRDRLRREVLVPLRKALELPEVYMCACKFEELPYARVASVAMRKYKEVFQKHDKHRVTSFFDEVRTGHARMPADGVLPHELIAAALKGEHDEAAELQWRRMAASLAAEGRLANCIAVCGLSGAAAAVADQPASAAVALGLLISELSQEPWKGRVITFDETHQLHKVRGANLKEKLRPLVAAMGAHRKGANLQGVFSKILQLAVAGGLRKDMMVKRVFVLSDMDFDGWTGAASVWKTEYQGICDKFAAEGFAAEGFTVPQVVFWNVGTSKASMPVVAEQEGAALVSGYSKNLVRLFLEADGELTPAAIVADAISGPEYDALEVFD
;
A
#
# COMPACT_ATOMS: atom_id res chain seq x y z
N MET A 1 -18.33 35.54 -68.74
CA MET A 1 -19.45 35.27 -67.82
C MET A 1 -18.88 35.13 -66.41
N PRO A 2 -19.39 35.87 -65.41
CA PRO A 2 -18.56 36.50 -64.37
C PRO A 2 -18.83 35.96 -62.95
N ARG A 3 -17.94 36.31 -62.00
CA ARG A 3 -18.22 36.44 -60.54
C ARG A 3 -19.46 37.35 -60.32
N PRO A 4 -20.24 37.20 -59.24
CA PRO A 4 -19.89 37.68 -57.87
C PRO A 4 -20.55 36.79 -56.77
N ALA A 5 -20.59 37.03 -55.45
CA ALA A 5 -20.33 38.15 -54.56
C ALA A 5 -20.16 37.60 -53.12
N THR A 6 -19.39 38.29 -52.27
CA THR A 6 -19.61 38.34 -50.81
C THR A 6 -20.76 39.31 -50.49
N PRO A 7 -21.48 39.11 -49.38
CA PRO A 7 -21.51 40.14 -48.33
C PRO A 7 -21.50 39.51 -46.91
N ALA A 8 -20.67 39.99 -45.98
CA ALA A 8 -20.90 41.10 -45.05
C ALA A 8 -21.24 40.61 -43.63
N SER A 9 -20.52 41.21 -42.69
CA SER A 9 -20.63 41.15 -41.24
C SER A 9 -22.01 41.58 -40.72
N THR A 10 -22.53 40.89 -39.71
CA THR A 10 -23.35 41.50 -38.65
C THR A 10 -22.99 40.92 -37.29
N SER A 11 -22.54 41.80 -36.43
CA SER A 11 -22.43 41.64 -35.00
C SER A 11 -23.81 41.56 -34.35
N SER A 12 -24.05 40.57 -33.50
CA SER A 12 -25.02 40.70 -32.42
C SER A 12 -24.58 39.89 -31.21
N SER A 13 -24.17 40.63 -30.19
CA SER A 13 -23.98 40.25 -28.81
C SER A 13 -25.07 39.30 -28.28
N ARG A 14 -24.67 38.18 -27.71
CA ARG A 14 -25.46 37.52 -26.66
C ARG A 14 -24.55 37.11 -25.51
N SER A 15 -24.82 37.78 -24.40
CA SER A 15 -24.20 37.72 -23.09
C SER A 15 -24.36 36.34 -22.46
N SER A 16 -23.25 35.73 -22.07
CA SER A 16 -23.24 34.64 -21.09
C SER A 16 -23.38 35.24 -19.68
N PRO A 17 -24.23 34.69 -18.80
CA PRO A 17 -24.33 35.14 -17.42
C PRO A 17 -23.12 34.66 -16.62
N ALA A 18 -22.47 35.62 -15.95
CA ALA A 18 -21.36 35.41 -15.03
C ALA A 18 -21.83 34.68 -13.76
N LEU A 19 -21.05 33.67 -13.35
CA LEU A 19 -21.09 33.11 -12.00
C LEU A 19 -20.07 33.85 -11.11
N PRO A 20 -20.35 34.03 -9.81
CA PRO A 20 -19.67 35.00 -8.96
C PRO A 20 -18.25 34.57 -8.57
N ARG A 21 -17.33 35.54 -8.63
CA ARG A 21 -15.96 35.47 -8.10
C ARG A 21 -15.98 35.43 -6.57
N VAL A 22 -15.28 34.45 -6.01
CA VAL A 22 -14.90 34.39 -4.58
C VAL A 22 -13.72 35.33 -4.35
N PRO A 23 -13.70 36.17 -3.29
CA PRO A 23 -12.61 37.12 -3.08
C PRO A 23 -11.36 36.44 -2.53
N THR A 24 -10.25 36.63 -3.25
CA THR A 24 -8.89 36.33 -2.81
C THR A 24 -8.40 37.39 -1.82
N TRP A 25 -8.04 36.96 -0.62
CA TRP A 25 -7.35 37.80 0.37
C TRP A 25 -5.84 37.80 0.10
N PRO A 26 -5.15 38.96 0.10
CA PRO A 26 -3.70 39.00 0.03
C PRO A 26 -3.09 38.68 1.40
N ARG A 27 -2.22 37.66 1.47
CA ARG A 27 -1.37 37.42 2.64
C ARG A 27 -0.25 38.46 2.67
N SER A 28 -0.27 39.34 3.67
CA SER A 28 0.83 40.25 3.99
C SER A 28 1.90 39.52 4.80
N SER A 29 3.12 39.54 4.27
CA SER A 29 4.36 39.22 4.96
C SER A 29 4.71 40.28 5.99
N THR A 30 4.86 39.90 7.26
CA THR A 30 5.63 40.69 8.23
C THR A 30 6.37 39.77 9.19
N SER A 31 7.69 39.82 9.07
CA SER A 31 8.70 39.31 10.00
C SER A 31 8.58 39.98 11.37
N ARG A 32 8.56 39.20 12.46
CA ARG A 32 9.10 39.63 13.77
C ARG A 32 9.71 38.43 14.49
N GLY A 33 10.97 38.59 14.87
CA GLY A 33 11.74 37.68 15.72
C GLY A 33 11.35 37.75 17.21
N PRO A 34 12.11 37.06 18.09
CA PRO A 34 11.57 36.40 19.27
C PRO A 34 11.60 37.26 20.53
N ALA A 35 10.67 37.02 21.44
CA ALA A 35 10.68 37.58 22.79
C ALA A 35 10.54 36.49 23.86
N THR A 36 11.60 36.40 24.66
CA THR A 36 11.85 35.80 25.97
C THR A 36 10.67 35.46 26.91
N ARG A 37 10.75 34.21 27.40
CA ARG A 37 10.31 33.54 28.64
C ARG A 37 10.17 34.40 29.93
N ALA A 38 9.09 34.21 30.71
CA ALA A 38 9.06 33.99 32.19
C ALA A 38 7.62 33.74 32.73
N PRO A 39 7.42 33.11 33.91
CA PRO A 39 6.25 32.27 34.25
C PRO A 39 5.28 32.86 35.30
N ARG A 40 4.10 32.21 35.48
CA ARG A 40 3.25 32.20 36.70
C ARG A 40 2.12 31.16 36.51
N SER A 41 2.14 30.00 37.18
CA SER A 41 1.58 29.68 38.51
C SER A 41 0.07 29.94 38.66
N GLY A 42 -0.71 28.86 38.83
CA GLY A 42 -2.13 28.94 39.24
C GLY A 42 -2.85 27.59 39.13
N SER A 43 -3.02 26.92 40.26
CA SER A 43 -3.57 25.57 40.50
C SER A 43 -5.09 25.43 40.38
N SER A 44 -5.57 24.27 39.93
CA SER A 44 -6.59 23.40 40.58
C SER A 44 -6.82 22.17 39.65
N ALA A 45 -6.38 20.96 40.00
CA ALA A 45 -6.91 20.01 40.99
C ALA A 45 -8.29 19.42 40.63
N THR A 46 -8.28 18.30 39.89
CA THR A 46 -9.20 17.17 40.15
C THR A 46 -8.47 15.84 39.88
N SER A 47 -8.34 15.07 40.96
CA SER A 47 -7.69 13.76 41.13
C SER A 47 -8.47 12.65 40.39
N ALA A 48 -7.83 11.78 39.59
CA ALA A 48 -7.19 10.50 39.93
C ALA A 48 -8.14 9.32 40.22
N ALA A 49 -7.93 8.21 39.50
CA ALA A 49 -7.68 6.86 40.05
C ALA A 49 -7.74 5.80 38.94
N CYS A 50 -6.62 5.12 38.66
CA CYS A 50 -6.55 3.67 38.41
C CYS A 50 -5.10 3.27 38.09
N ALA A 51 -4.30 3.08 39.14
CA ALA A 51 -3.05 2.34 39.05
C ALA A 51 -2.85 1.59 40.37
N ALA A 52 -3.21 0.31 40.39
CA ALA A 52 -2.61 -0.71 41.24
C ALA A 52 -3.19 -2.08 40.85
N TRP A 53 -2.34 -3.03 40.47
CA TRP A 53 -2.17 -4.31 41.19
C TRP A 53 -1.20 -5.23 40.46
N ALA A 54 -0.07 -5.51 41.11
CA ALA A 54 0.80 -6.64 40.83
C ALA A 54 1.31 -7.22 42.17
N ARG A 55 0.82 -8.42 42.53
CA ARG A 55 1.55 -9.54 43.16
C ARG A 55 0.61 -10.50 43.89
N ALA A 56 0.76 -11.80 43.59
CA ALA A 56 0.73 -12.87 44.58
C ALA A 56 1.31 -14.17 43.98
N THR A 57 2.58 -14.43 44.26
CA THR A 57 3.18 -15.76 44.22
C THR A 57 3.06 -16.39 45.61
N GLY A 58 2.58 -17.63 45.71
CA GLY A 58 2.56 -18.36 46.98
C GLY A 58 2.15 -19.81 46.83
N ARG A 59 3.11 -20.72 47.09
CA ARG A 59 3.01 -22.18 47.14
C ARG A 59 1.83 -22.68 47.99
N ALA A 60 1.23 -23.80 47.59
CA ALA A 60 0.31 -24.57 48.41
C ALA A 60 0.90 -25.96 48.70
N SER A 61 1.03 -26.25 50.00
CA SER A 61 1.18 -27.58 50.61
C SER A 61 -0.21 -28.00 51.12
N THR A 62 -0.65 -29.21 50.79
CA THR A 62 -1.85 -29.90 51.32
C THR A 62 -1.57 -30.61 52.66
N PRO A 63 -2.58 -31.20 53.36
CA PRO A 63 -3.96 -30.81 53.72
C PRO A 63 -4.18 -31.05 55.26
N PRO A 64 -5.37 -31.29 55.93
CA PRO A 64 -6.48 -32.22 55.57
C PRO A 64 -7.95 -31.80 55.88
N ARG A 65 -8.86 -32.49 55.16
CA ARG A 65 -10.23 -32.98 55.44
C ARG A 65 -11.10 -32.44 56.60
N SER A 66 -12.33 -32.05 56.24
CA SER A 66 -13.66 -32.45 56.79
C SER A 66 -14.70 -31.51 56.11
N GLY A 67 -15.97 -31.78 55.86
CA GLY A 67 -16.91 -32.86 56.12
C GLY A 67 -18.32 -32.28 55.92
N CYS A 68 -19.24 -33.09 55.39
CA CYS A 68 -20.70 -33.00 55.55
C CYS A 68 -21.61 -32.02 54.75
N MET A 69 -22.55 -32.69 54.05
CA MET A 69 -24.02 -32.51 54.07
C MET A 69 -24.68 -31.57 53.06
N ARG A 70 -25.17 -32.20 51.99
CA ARG A 70 -26.30 -31.78 51.14
C ARG A 70 -27.61 -32.18 51.80
N THR A 71 -28.58 -31.27 51.81
CA THR A 71 -30.01 -31.58 51.90
C THR A 71 -30.79 -30.69 50.92
N THR A 72 -31.54 -31.29 50.00
CA THR A 72 -32.68 -30.66 49.31
C THR A 72 -33.70 -31.76 49.02
N PRO A 73 -35.01 -31.56 49.29
CA PRO A 73 -36.03 -32.52 48.91
C PRO A 73 -36.76 -32.13 47.61
N ARG A 74 -37.12 -33.19 46.88
CA ARG A 74 -38.16 -33.34 45.84
C ARG A 74 -39.38 -32.44 45.98
N ARG A 75 -39.95 -32.04 44.82
CA ARG A 75 -41.36 -32.24 44.45
C ARG A 75 -41.59 -32.05 42.93
N SER A 76 -42.37 -32.95 42.35
CA SER A 76 -43.05 -32.92 41.04
C SER A 76 -44.56 -33.06 41.30
N PRO A 77 -45.47 -33.30 40.33
CA PRO A 77 -45.80 -32.65 39.05
C PRO A 77 -47.32 -32.35 38.91
N GLY A 78 -47.78 -31.85 37.75
CA GLY A 78 -49.18 -31.99 37.26
C GLY A 78 -49.30 -31.48 35.82
N THR A 79 -49.39 -32.33 34.79
CA THR A 79 -50.54 -33.06 34.18
C THR A 79 -51.57 -32.21 33.45
N SER A 80 -51.68 -32.41 32.13
CA SER A 80 -52.88 -32.37 31.28
C SER A 80 -52.59 -32.98 29.88
N PRO A 81 -53.59 -33.50 29.13
CA PRO A 81 -53.52 -34.87 28.64
C PRO A 81 -53.66 -35.10 27.10
N SER A 82 -53.33 -36.34 26.73
CA SER A 82 -53.94 -37.24 25.72
C SER A 82 -54.06 -36.87 24.23
N SER A 83 -53.27 -37.62 23.45
CA SER A 83 -53.43 -38.04 22.04
C SER A 83 -54.65 -38.98 21.83
N PRO A 84 -54.97 -39.42 20.59
CA PRO A 84 -54.31 -40.60 19.97
C PRO A 84 -54.11 -40.44 18.43
N GLY A 85 -53.37 -41.23 17.67
CA GLY A 85 -52.66 -42.51 17.87
C GLY A 85 -52.52 -43.21 16.50
N SER A 86 -51.42 -43.95 16.30
CA SER A 86 -51.27 -45.21 15.51
C SER A 86 -49.78 -45.35 15.11
N ALA A 87 -48.95 -46.10 15.86
CA ALA A 87 -48.66 -47.55 15.76
C ALA A 87 -47.58 -47.85 14.69
N ALA A 88 -46.53 -48.68 14.86
CA ALA A 88 -46.11 -49.58 15.92
C ALA A 88 -44.63 -50.02 15.74
N SER A 89 -44.03 -50.48 16.86
CA SER A 89 -43.00 -51.53 17.07
C SER A 89 -41.62 -51.42 16.40
N ARG A 90 -40.52 -51.14 17.13
CA ARG A 90 -39.73 -51.96 18.09
C ARG A 90 -38.88 -53.06 17.45
N THR A 91 -37.56 -52.90 17.54
CA THR A 91 -36.62 -53.81 18.26
C THR A 91 -35.21 -53.20 18.29
N SER A 92 -34.48 -53.38 19.39
CA SER A 92 -33.03 -53.11 19.54
C SER A 92 -32.29 -54.46 19.64
N PRO A 93 -30.97 -54.57 19.36
CA PRO A 93 -29.98 -54.36 20.44
C PRO A 93 -28.55 -53.87 20.03
N ARG A 94 -27.95 -53.06 20.91
CA ARG A 94 -26.58 -53.04 21.50
C ARG A 94 -25.31 -53.67 20.83
N TYR A 95 -24.20 -52.89 20.94
CA TYR A 95 -22.73 -53.18 20.85
C TYR A 95 -22.17 -53.62 19.47
N SER A 96 -20.98 -53.30 18.94
CA SER A 96 -19.68 -52.75 19.39
C SER A 96 -18.80 -52.27 18.19
N THR A 97 -17.82 -51.40 18.47
CA THR A 97 -16.47 -51.16 17.85
C THR A 97 -16.10 -51.38 16.35
N ALA A 98 -15.16 -50.51 15.90
CA ALA A 98 -14.22 -50.58 14.73
C ALA A 98 -14.71 -49.87 13.44
N SER A 99 -14.15 -48.73 13.03
CA SER A 99 -12.85 -48.47 12.39
C SER A 99 -12.77 -48.88 10.91
N SER A 100 -12.40 -47.89 10.08
CA SER A 100 -11.96 -47.96 8.68
C SER A 100 -13.05 -48.04 7.59
N THR A 101 -13.22 -46.95 6.85
CA THR A 101 -13.63 -46.92 5.43
C THR A 101 -13.43 -45.49 4.91
N ALA A 102 -12.19 -45.16 4.55
CA ALA A 102 -11.88 -43.95 3.79
C ALA A 102 -10.65 -44.19 2.90
N THR A 103 -10.69 -45.26 2.10
CA THR A 103 -9.64 -45.53 1.11
C THR A 103 -10.18 -46.24 -0.12
N ALA A 104 -11.16 -45.63 -0.78
CA ALA A 104 -11.50 -45.99 -2.15
C ALA A 104 -11.97 -44.70 -2.83
N TRP A 105 -11.05 -44.05 -3.55
CA TRP A 105 -11.24 -43.16 -4.71
C TRP A 105 -9.90 -42.51 -5.05
N LYS A 106 -8.90 -43.35 -5.32
CA LYS A 106 -7.64 -42.98 -5.96
C LYS A 106 -7.13 -44.19 -6.73
N ARG A 107 -7.65 -44.35 -7.95
CA ARG A 107 -7.04 -45.10 -9.07
C ARG A 107 -8.01 -45.11 -10.25
N LYS A 108 -7.87 -44.14 -11.15
CA LYS A 108 -8.20 -44.24 -12.59
C LYS A 108 -7.84 -42.90 -13.27
N ALA A 109 -6.69 -42.88 -13.93
CA ALA A 109 -6.36 -42.10 -15.14
C ALA A 109 -4.83 -41.97 -15.28
N THR A 110 -4.16 -43.07 -15.62
CA THR A 110 -2.81 -43.06 -16.18
C THR A 110 -2.75 -44.09 -17.29
N ALA A 111 -3.08 -43.68 -18.51
CA ALA A 111 -2.58 -44.25 -19.76
C ALA A 111 -3.06 -43.36 -20.93
N ALA A 112 -2.17 -43.15 -21.90
CA ALA A 112 -2.36 -42.49 -23.19
C ALA A 112 -2.33 -40.93 -23.22
N SER A 113 -1.15 -40.35 -23.39
CA SER A 113 -0.69 -39.87 -24.71
C SER A 113 0.69 -39.22 -24.57
N SER A 114 1.70 -39.85 -25.17
CA SER A 114 3.03 -39.30 -25.33
C SER A 114 3.18 -38.72 -26.74
N SER A 115 3.21 -37.39 -26.87
CA SER A 115 3.87 -36.73 -28.00
C SER A 115 4.26 -35.29 -27.65
N ARG A 116 5.58 -35.11 -27.47
CA ARG A 116 6.42 -33.91 -27.58
C ARG A 116 5.74 -32.54 -27.75
N THR A 117 5.97 -31.66 -26.80
CA THR A 117 6.51 -30.30 -27.09
C THR A 117 7.25 -29.80 -25.85
N SER A 118 8.52 -29.47 -26.03
CA SER A 118 9.38 -28.90 -25.00
C SER A 118 8.96 -27.45 -24.71
N ALA A 119 8.43 -27.20 -23.51
CA ALA A 119 8.36 -25.85 -22.96
C ALA A 119 8.77 -25.93 -21.49
N ARG A 120 9.87 -25.27 -21.15
CA ARG A 120 10.36 -25.09 -19.78
C ARG A 120 9.31 -24.30 -18.98
N GLN A 121 8.41 -25.01 -18.32
CA GLN A 121 7.60 -24.46 -17.22
C GLN A 121 8.27 -24.88 -15.91
N GLY A 122 8.67 -23.90 -15.10
CA GLY A 122 9.16 -24.14 -13.75
C GLY A 122 8.06 -24.78 -12.90
N VAL A 123 8.10 -26.10 -12.75
CA VAL A 123 7.20 -26.83 -11.85
C VAL A 123 7.55 -26.42 -10.42
N LYS A 124 6.72 -25.59 -9.78
CA LYS A 124 6.78 -25.38 -8.32
C LYS A 124 6.63 -26.75 -7.66
N ARG A 125 7.74 -27.29 -7.13
CA ARG A 125 7.75 -28.56 -6.38
C ARG A 125 6.75 -28.43 -5.23
N ARG A 126 5.68 -29.21 -5.29
CA ARG A 126 4.66 -29.26 -4.23
C ARG A 126 5.37 -29.77 -2.97
N ARG A 127 5.46 -28.92 -1.94
CA ARG A 127 6.09 -29.29 -0.65
C ARG A 127 5.46 -30.59 -0.15
N SER A 128 6.27 -31.48 0.40
CA SER A 128 5.73 -32.68 1.05
C SER A 128 4.86 -32.28 2.24
N ASP A 129 3.93 -33.15 2.64
CA ASP A 129 3.08 -32.88 3.81
C ASP A 129 3.93 -32.69 5.08
N SER A 130 5.07 -33.40 5.19
CA SER A 130 6.02 -33.22 6.30
C SER A 130 6.74 -31.87 6.27
N GLU A 131 7.20 -31.41 5.10
CA GLU A 131 7.80 -30.08 4.93
C GLU A 131 6.79 -28.97 5.27
N PHE A 132 5.52 -29.14 4.91
CA PHE A 132 4.46 -28.20 5.23
C PHE A 132 4.18 -28.14 6.74
N GLN A 133 4.04 -29.29 7.42
CA GLN A 133 3.84 -29.31 8.87
C GLN A 133 5.04 -28.72 9.62
N ALA A 134 6.26 -29.07 9.21
CA ALA A 134 7.47 -28.51 9.82
C ALA A 134 7.55 -26.99 9.63
N ALA A 135 7.20 -26.46 8.46
CA ALA A 135 7.16 -25.01 8.23
C ALA A 135 6.08 -24.31 9.08
N LYS A 136 4.91 -24.94 9.24
CA LYS A 136 3.83 -24.45 10.09
C LYS A 136 4.24 -24.41 11.56
N GLU A 137 4.95 -25.44 12.03
CA GLU A 137 5.41 -25.50 13.42
C GLU A 137 6.51 -24.48 13.69
N ARG A 138 7.50 -24.34 12.80
CA ARG A 138 8.49 -23.25 12.89
C ARG A 138 7.85 -21.88 12.98
N LYS A 139 6.82 -21.62 12.14
CA LYS A 139 6.08 -20.36 12.20
C LYS A 139 5.41 -20.15 13.56
N ARG A 140 4.79 -21.19 14.13
CA ARG A 140 4.17 -21.14 15.46
C ARG A 140 5.18 -20.89 16.57
N GLN A 141 6.38 -21.47 16.47
CA GLN A 141 7.45 -21.24 17.43
C GLN A 141 7.92 -19.78 17.39
N VAL A 142 8.10 -19.21 16.19
CA VAL A 142 8.44 -17.78 16.03
C VAL A 142 7.32 -16.90 16.58
N GLU A 143 6.05 -17.17 16.26
CA GLU A 143 4.90 -16.45 16.81
C GLU A 143 4.89 -16.50 18.35
N ALA A 144 5.16 -17.67 18.94
CA ALA A 144 5.21 -17.84 20.40
C ALA A 144 6.40 -17.11 21.05
N GLN A 145 7.56 -17.05 20.38
CA GLN A 145 8.71 -16.27 20.84
C GLN A 145 8.40 -14.77 20.84
N LEU A 146 7.78 -14.27 19.77
CA LEU A 146 7.34 -12.87 19.68
C LEU A 146 6.31 -12.53 20.76
N ALA A 147 5.35 -13.42 21.02
CA ALA A 147 4.36 -13.22 22.08
C ALA A 147 5.00 -13.10 23.47
N ARG A 148 6.00 -13.94 23.77
CA ARG A 148 6.75 -13.86 25.03
C ARG A 148 7.52 -12.56 25.12
N ALA A 149 8.25 -12.19 24.07
CA ALA A 149 8.98 -10.93 24.02
C ALA A 149 8.04 -9.71 24.18
N ALA A 150 6.83 -9.76 23.61
CA ALA A 150 5.83 -8.70 23.80
C ALA A 150 5.37 -8.61 25.25
N LEU A 151 5.13 -9.74 25.93
CA LEU A 151 4.78 -9.75 27.36
C LEU A 151 5.94 -9.26 28.23
N ASP A 152 7.15 -9.76 27.99
CA ASP A 152 8.34 -9.36 28.75
C ASP A 152 8.58 -7.85 28.62
N ARG A 153 8.42 -7.28 27.41
CA ARG A 153 8.50 -5.82 27.20
C ARG A 153 7.34 -5.08 27.84
N TYR A 154 6.12 -5.62 27.79
CA TYR A 154 4.98 -4.99 28.45
C TYR A 154 5.19 -4.86 29.97
N GLU A 155 5.86 -5.83 30.59
CA GLU A 155 6.18 -5.79 32.02
C GLU A 155 7.39 -4.91 32.38
N SER A 156 8.37 -4.79 31.47
CA SER A 156 9.67 -4.15 31.77
C SER A 156 9.91 -2.78 31.13
N ASP A 157 9.21 -2.43 30.04
CA ASP A 157 9.42 -1.23 29.23
C ASP A 157 8.16 -0.35 29.28
N GLU A 158 8.22 0.76 30.04
CA GLU A 158 7.10 1.67 30.24
C GLU A 158 6.62 2.32 28.94
N SER A 159 7.55 2.68 28.05
CA SER A 159 7.25 3.29 26.75
C SER A 159 6.52 2.30 25.85
N PHE A 160 6.98 1.03 25.83
CA PHE A 160 6.29 -0.02 25.09
C PHE A 160 4.88 -0.29 25.66
N ARG A 161 4.74 -0.38 26.98
CA ARG A 161 3.44 -0.57 27.63
C ARG A 161 2.47 0.56 27.29
N PHE A 162 2.90 1.82 27.42
CA PHE A 162 2.10 2.98 27.04
C PHE A 162 1.67 2.91 25.57
N LEU A 163 2.60 2.63 24.65
CA LEU A 163 2.27 2.48 23.23
C LEU A 163 1.25 1.35 23.00
N TYR A 164 1.47 0.19 23.63
CA TYR A 164 0.59 -0.98 23.48
C TYR A 164 -0.83 -0.69 23.97
N ASP A 165 -0.96 -0.07 25.14
CA ASP A 165 -2.26 0.31 25.72
C ASP A 165 -2.96 1.34 24.84
N ARG A 166 -2.24 2.37 24.38
CA ARG A 166 -2.79 3.38 23.47
C ARG A 166 -3.27 2.79 22.15
N VAL A 167 -2.56 1.82 21.59
CA VAL A 167 -3.01 1.12 20.38
C VAL A 167 -4.29 0.33 20.65
N ALA A 168 -4.38 -0.37 21.79
CA ALA A 168 -5.58 -1.12 22.16
C ALA A 168 -6.79 -0.21 22.41
N GLU A 169 -6.60 0.91 23.11
CA GLU A 169 -7.59 1.96 23.36
C GLU A 169 -8.10 2.55 22.05
N MET A 170 -7.19 2.99 21.16
CA MET A 170 -7.53 3.57 19.87
C MET A 170 -8.40 2.62 19.04
N PHE A 171 -8.04 1.34 18.95
CA PHE A 171 -8.88 0.35 18.27
C PHE A 171 -10.24 0.20 18.95
N ALA A 172 -10.29 0.16 20.27
CA ALA A 172 -11.53 0.00 21.02
C ALA A 172 -12.49 1.18 20.80
N GLU A 173 -11.99 2.42 20.83
CA GLU A 173 -12.77 3.64 20.58
C GLU A 173 -13.33 3.67 19.16
N MET A 174 -12.48 3.44 18.15
CA MET A 174 -12.93 3.40 16.76
C MET A 174 -13.96 2.29 16.53
N LEU A 175 -13.75 1.09 17.09
CA LEU A 175 -14.68 -0.03 16.93
C LEU A 175 -16.03 0.21 17.63
N LYS A 176 -16.03 0.89 18.79
CA LYS A 176 -17.29 1.27 19.48
C LYS A 176 -18.08 2.25 18.61
N SER A 177 -17.42 3.30 18.11
CA SER A 177 -18.01 4.28 17.19
C SER A 177 -18.56 3.61 15.93
N ASP A 178 -17.78 2.72 15.30
CA ASP A 178 -18.20 1.97 14.11
C ASP A 178 -19.45 1.11 14.38
N VAL A 179 -19.55 0.46 15.56
CA VAL A 179 -20.73 -0.32 15.94
C VAL A 179 -21.95 0.58 16.15
N GLU A 180 -21.79 1.77 16.70
CA GLU A 180 -22.87 2.74 16.86
C GLU A 180 -23.38 3.23 15.51
N HIS A 181 -22.48 3.57 14.58
CA HIS A 181 -22.85 3.90 13.20
C HIS A 181 -23.55 2.75 12.49
N LEU A 182 -23.08 1.51 12.70
CA LEU A 182 -23.77 0.32 12.15
C LEU A 182 -25.19 0.17 12.72
N ARG A 183 -25.39 0.37 14.02
CA ARG A 183 -26.71 0.31 14.67
C ARG A 183 -27.65 1.41 14.18
N ALA A 184 -27.11 2.59 13.89
CA ALA A 184 -27.85 3.72 13.32
C ALA A 184 -28.14 3.55 11.82
N GLY A 185 -27.58 2.53 11.17
CA GLY A 185 -27.70 2.32 9.72
C GLY A 185 -26.80 3.24 8.88
N ASP A 186 -25.90 4.00 9.50
CA ASP A 186 -25.03 4.98 8.85
C ASP A 186 -23.73 4.33 8.37
N THR A 187 -23.86 3.41 7.40
CA THR A 187 -22.75 2.58 6.93
C THR A 187 -21.62 3.37 6.27
N ALA A 188 -21.87 4.60 5.82
CA ALA A 188 -20.88 5.50 5.24
C ALA A 188 -19.88 6.04 6.27
N LYS A 189 -20.27 6.08 7.57
CA LYS A 189 -19.41 6.53 8.67
C LYS A 189 -18.60 5.41 9.32
N ILE A 190 -18.81 4.16 8.91
CA ILE A 190 -18.04 3.03 9.43
C ILE A 190 -16.60 3.12 8.90
N GLY A 191 -15.65 3.25 9.81
CA GLY A 191 -14.23 3.29 9.52
C GLY A 191 -13.63 1.93 9.13
N LEU A 192 -12.32 1.91 8.95
CA LEU A 192 -11.57 0.70 8.60
C LEU A 192 -11.00 -0.04 9.82
N ALA A 193 -11.36 0.35 11.05
CA ALA A 193 -10.80 -0.24 12.26
C ALA A 193 -11.06 -1.75 12.32
N ALA A 194 -12.28 -2.20 11.99
CA ALA A 194 -12.60 -3.63 11.94
C ALA A 194 -11.82 -4.42 10.89
N LYS A 195 -11.42 -3.79 9.79
CA LYS A 195 -10.59 -4.40 8.74
C LYS A 195 -9.16 -4.64 9.26
N TRP A 196 -8.59 -3.69 9.98
CA TRP A 196 -7.20 -3.74 10.46
C TRP A 196 -7.04 -4.39 11.84
N CYS A 197 -8.12 -4.45 12.64
CA CYS A 197 -8.09 -5.14 13.92
C CYS A 197 -7.68 -6.62 13.73
N PRO A 198 -6.68 -7.12 14.48
CA PRO A 198 -6.26 -8.51 14.40
C PRO A 198 -7.43 -9.46 14.61
N SER A 199 -7.54 -10.47 13.74
CA SER A 199 -8.49 -11.55 13.98
C SER A 199 -7.94 -12.48 15.06
N LEU A 200 -8.83 -13.02 15.90
CA LEU A 200 -8.47 -13.99 16.92
C LEU A 200 -7.66 -15.15 16.31
N ARG A 201 -6.50 -15.46 16.90
CA ARG A 201 -5.55 -16.50 16.44
C ARG A 201 -4.92 -16.25 15.06
N SER A 202 -5.03 -15.05 14.50
CA SER A 202 -4.23 -14.63 13.35
C SER A 202 -2.75 -14.56 13.71
N SER A 203 -1.85 -14.50 12.72
CA SER A 203 -0.41 -14.38 12.99
C SER A 203 -0.07 -13.12 13.79
N TYR A 204 -0.78 -12.02 13.53
CA TYR A 204 -0.62 -10.78 14.29
C TYR A 204 -1.03 -10.97 15.76
N ASP A 205 -2.24 -11.46 16.00
CA ASP A 205 -2.73 -11.73 17.36
C ASP A 205 -1.84 -12.73 18.11
N ARG A 206 -1.33 -13.76 17.45
CA ARG A 206 -0.42 -14.72 18.09
C ARG A 206 0.94 -14.15 18.42
N ALA A 207 1.39 -13.12 17.71
CA ALA A 207 2.68 -12.48 17.96
C ALA A 207 2.55 -11.32 18.96
N THR A 208 1.40 -10.62 19.01
CA THR A 208 1.24 -9.40 19.81
C THR A 208 0.24 -9.52 20.95
N LEU A 209 -0.65 -10.51 20.93
CA LEU A 209 -1.75 -10.70 21.90
C LEU A 209 -2.78 -9.56 21.96
N LEU A 210 -2.75 -8.67 20.96
CA LEU A 210 -3.52 -7.42 20.94
C LEU A 210 -5.03 -7.63 20.91
N CYS A 211 -5.53 -8.77 20.39
CA CYS A 211 -6.97 -9.04 20.34
C CYS A 211 -7.57 -9.14 21.75
N GLU A 212 -6.81 -9.67 22.72
CA GLU A 212 -7.27 -9.70 24.11
C GLU A 212 -7.32 -8.30 24.72
N ALA A 213 -6.29 -7.48 24.51
CA ALA A 213 -6.22 -6.12 25.02
C ALA A 213 -7.37 -5.27 24.49
N ILE A 214 -7.59 -5.27 23.16
CA ILE A 214 -8.72 -4.58 22.52
C ILE A 214 -10.06 -5.06 23.09
N ALA A 215 -10.22 -6.38 23.26
CA ALA A 215 -11.46 -6.94 23.81
C ALA A 215 -11.71 -6.51 25.27
N ARG A 216 -10.65 -6.38 26.09
CA ARG A 216 -10.75 -5.88 27.46
C ARG A 216 -11.17 -4.40 27.50
N CYS A 217 -10.67 -3.57 26.58
CA CYS A 217 -11.07 -2.17 26.46
C CYS A 217 -12.53 -2.00 25.98
N ILE A 218 -13.01 -2.90 25.11
CA ILE A 218 -14.40 -2.86 24.61
C ILE A 218 -15.39 -3.41 25.63
N PHE A 219 -15.02 -4.49 26.32
CA PHE A 219 -15.87 -5.17 27.30
C PHE A 219 -15.16 -5.25 28.67
N PRO A 220 -15.01 -4.12 29.40
CA PRO A 220 -14.36 -4.11 30.71
C PRO A 220 -14.99 -5.11 31.68
N ARG A 221 -14.24 -5.57 32.68
CA ARG A 221 -14.72 -6.63 33.56
C ARG A 221 -15.91 -6.17 34.41
N GLU A 222 -15.95 -4.88 34.69
CA GLU A 222 -16.97 -4.17 35.46
C GLU A 222 -18.25 -3.95 34.64
N SER A 223 -18.19 -4.14 33.31
CA SER A 223 -19.33 -3.89 32.41
C SER A 223 -20.48 -4.91 32.53
N SER A 224 -20.25 -6.06 33.18
CA SER A 224 -21.27 -7.08 33.36
C SER A 224 -21.05 -7.90 34.63
N GLN A 225 -22.12 -8.14 35.37
CA GLN A 225 -22.11 -9.00 36.56
C GLN A 225 -21.63 -10.43 36.25
N GLU A 226 -21.84 -10.90 35.02
CA GLU A 226 -21.36 -12.22 34.58
C GLU A 226 -19.83 -12.34 34.57
N TYR A 227 -19.12 -11.23 34.38
CA TYR A 227 -17.65 -11.21 34.28
C TYR A 227 -16.97 -11.19 35.64
N LEU A 228 -17.64 -10.65 36.65
CA LEU A 228 -17.14 -10.61 38.02
C LEU A 228 -17.05 -12.02 38.62
N ASN A 229 -18.00 -12.90 38.27
CA ASN A 229 -18.15 -14.23 38.85
C ASN A 229 -17.38 -15.35 38.12
N ILE A 230 -16.58 -15.02 37.12
CA ILE A 230 -15.80 -15.99 36.33
C ILE A 230 -14.29 -15.74 36.48
N SER A 231 -13.49 -16.79 36.29
CA SER A 231 -12.03 -16.65 36.30
C SER A 231 -11.54 -15.82 35.12
N ASP A 232 -10.39 -15.14 35.28
CA ASP A 232 -9.83 -14.24 34.26
C ASP A 232 -9.64 -14.95 32.91
N LYS A 233 -9.22 -16.23 32.93
CA LYS A 233 -9.11 -17.05 31.72
C LYS A 233 -10.45 -17.22 30.98
N HIS A 234 -11.54 -17.43 31.71
CA HIS A 234 -12.88 -17.56 31.10
C HIS A 234 -13.41 -16.20 30.63
N TYR A 235 -13.14 -15.13 31.38
CA TYR A 235 -13.43 -13.76 30.98
C TYR A 235 -12.74 -13.40 29.66
N ALA A 236 -11.41 -13.57 29.59
CA ALA A 236 -10.61 -13.36 28.39
C ALA A 236 -11.08 -14.19 27.19
N TYR A 237 -11.52 -15.44 27.42
CA TYR A 237 -12.12 -16.25 26.36
C TYR A 237 -13.45 -15.66 25.86
N ARG A 238 -14.36 -15.29 26.77
CA ARG A 238 -15.68 -14.75 26.41
C ARG A 238 -15.57 -13.43 25.66
N ILE A 239 -14.82 -12.46 26.16
CA ILE A 239 -14.70 -11.12 25.53
C ILE A 239 -14.07 -11.20 24.14
N ARG A 240 -13.11 -12.12 23.91
CA ARG A 240 -12.52 -12.34 22.59
C ARG A 240 -13.51 -12.96 21.60
N ASP A 241 -14.36 -13.87 22.06
CA ASP A 241 -15.43 -14.40 21.20
C ASP A 241 -16.49 -13.33 20.90
N ARG A 242 -16.85 -12.50 21.88
CA ARG A 242 -17.76 -11.36 21.69
C ARG A 242 -17.19 -10.33 20.73
N LEU A 243 -15.93 -9.93 20.89
CA LEU A 243 -15.23 -9.04 19.94
C LEU A 243 -15.35 -9.58 18.51
N ARG A 244 -15.11 -10.87 18.31
CA ARG A 244 -15.26 -11.49 16.99
C ARG A 244 -16.70 -11.43 16.49
N ARG A 245 -17.67 -11.89 17.29
CA ARG A 245 -19.06 -12.13 16.85
C ARG A 245 -19.93 -10.88 16.79
N GLU A 246 -19.81 -10.03 17.80
CA GLU A 246 -20.68 -8.86 18.00
C GLU A 246 -20.10 -7.58 17.38
N VAL A 247 -18.78 -7.53 17.15
CA VAL A 247 -18.11 -6.34 16.62
C VAL A 247 -17.50 -6.62 15.25
N LEU A 248 -16.49 -7.50 15.15
CA LEU A 248 -15.73 -7.65 13.92
C LEU A 248 -16.53 -8.28 12.76
N VAL A 249 -17.29 -9.34 13.00
CA VAL A 249 -18.11 -9.98 11.96
C VAL A 249 -19.15 -9.02 11.34
N PRO A 250 -20.00 -8.33 12.13
CA PRO A 250 -21.01 -7.44 11.55
C PRO A 250 -20.37 -6.21 10.86
N LEU A 251 -19.32 -5.62 11.43
CA LEU A 251 -18.60 -4.51 10.80
C LEU A 251 -17.94 -4.92 9.48
N ARG A 252 -17.24 -6.06 9.45
CA ARG A 252 -16.60 -6.56 8.21
C ARG A 252 -17.62 -6.91 7.13
N LYS A 253 -18.82 -7.34 7.51
CA LYS A 253 -19.94 -7.54 6.58
C LYS A 253 -20.42 -6.20 6.00
N ALA A 254 -20.62 -5.19 6.84
CA ALA A 254 -21.00 -3.85 6.39
C ALA A 254 -19.94 -3.18 5.48
N LEU A 255 -18.67 -3.48 5.73
CA LEU A 255 -17.54 -3.05 4.89
C LEU A 255 -17.44 -3.80 3.54
N GLU A 256 -18.21 -4.88 3.36
CA GLU A 256 -18.23 -5.72 2.14
C GLU A 256 -16.83 -6.21 1.73
N LEU A 257 -16.04 -6.68 2.70
CA LEU A 257 -14.69 -7.19 2.44
C LEU A 257 -14.74 -8.48 1.59
N PRO A 258 -13.86 -8.65 0.58
CA PRO A 258 -13.90 -9.82 -0.31
C PRO A 258 -13.76 -11.15 0.45
N GLU A 259 -12.98 -11.17 1.54
CA GLU A 259 -12.79 -12.36 2.36
C GLU A 259 -14.09 -12.88 2.98
N VAL A 260 -15.05 -12.01 3.28
CA VAL A 260 -16.36 -12.41 3.84
C VAL A 260 -17.13 -13.27 2.84
N TYR A 261 -17.18 -12.84 1.57
CA TYR A 261 -17.83 -13.55 0.48
C TYR A 261 -17.07 -14.82 0.09
N MET A 262 -15.75 -14.72 -0.04
CA MET A 262 -14.88 -15.83 -0.43
C MET A 262 -14.93 -16.97 0.60
N CYS A 263 -14.91 -16.66 1.89
CA CYS A 263 -15.02 -17.68 2.94
C CYS A 263 -16.40 -18.35 2.99
N ALA A 264 -17.45 -17.64 2.58
CA ALA A 264 -18.79 -18.18 2.45
C ALA A 264 -19.05 -18.86 1.09
N CYS A 265 -18.06 -18.89 0.19
CA CYS A 265 -18.20 -19.34 -1.21
C CYS A 265 -19.28 -18.59 -2.01
N LYS A 266 -19.60 -17.35 -1.63
CA LYS A 266 -20.62 -16.49 -2.25
C LYS A 266 -20.00 -15.51 -3.23
N PHE A 267 -19.35 -16.01 -4.27
CA PHE A 267 -18.65 -15.15 -5.24
C PHE A 267 -19.63 -14.29 -6.04
N GLU A 268 -20.81 -14.82 -6.32
CA GLU A 268 -21.93 -14.18 -7.02
C GLU A 268 -22.45 -12.89 -6.34
N GLU A 269 -22.24 -12.74 -5.03
CA GLU A 269 -22.63 -11.54 -4.26
C GLU A 269 -21.48 -10.53 -4.13
N LEU A 270 -20.26 -10.87 -4.57
CA LEU A 270 -19.06 -10.05 -4.34
C LEU A 270 -19.08 -8.75 -5.18
N PRO A 271 -18.96 -7.56 -4.55
CA PRO A 271 -18.98 -6.28 -5.26
C PRO A 271 -17.57 -5.89 -5.76
N TYR A 272 -17.21 -6.29 -6.98
CA TYR A 272 -15.87 -6.06 -7.55
C TYR A 272 -15.40 -4.60 -7.53
N ALA A 273 -16.31 -3.64 -7.72
CA ALA A 273 -16.00 -2.21 -7.68
C ALA A 273 -15.50 -1.73 -6.30
N ARG A 274 -15.86 -2.42 -5.22
CA ARG A 274 -15.42 -2.11 -3.84
C ARG A 274 -14.15 -2.85 -3.42
N VAL A 275 -13.69 -3.82 -4.21
CA VAL A 275 -12.51 -4.61 -3.88
C VAL A 275 -11.26 -3.73 -3.98
N ALA A 276 -10.58 -3.53 -2.84
CA ALA A 276 -9.35 -2.75 -2.80
C ALA A 276 -8.29 -3.25 -3.82
N SER A 277 -7.49 -2.33 -4.37
CA SER A 277 -6.54 -2.59 -5.46
C SER A 277 -5.57 -3.74 -5.17
N VAL A 278 -5.02 -3.81 -3.95
CA VAL A 278 -4.12 -4.87 -3.49
C VAL A 278 -4.85 -6.21 -3.38
N ALA A 279 -6.11 -6.20 -2.91
CA ALA A 279 -6.93 -7.41 -2.82
C ALA A 279 -7.28 -7.95 -4.21
N MET A 280 -7.59 -7.07 -5.17
CA MET A 280 -7.82 -7.44 -6.57
C MET A 280 -6.64 -8.22 -7.15
N ARG A 281 -5.41 -7.73 -6.92
CA ARG A 281 -4.20 -8.42 -7.34
C ARG A 281 -3.97 -9.73 -6.60
N LYS A 282 -4.12 -9.73 -5.27
CA LYS A 282 -3.84 -10.88 -4.41
C LYS A 282 -4.78 -12.06 -4.67
N TYR A 283 -6.05 -11.78 -4.94
CA TYR A 283 -7.09 -12.80 -5.12
C TYR A 283 -7.46 -13.05 -6.59
N LYS A 284 -6.71 -12.47 -7.53
CA LYS A 284 -6.99 -12.56 -8.98
C LYS A 284 -7.23 -13.98 -9.48
N GLU A 285 -6.38 -14.93 -9.09
CA GLU A 285 -6.49 -16.33 -9.52
C GLU A 285 -7.75 -16.99 -8.95
N VAL A 286 -8.13 -16.62 -7.72
CA VAL A 286 -9.34 -17.14 -7.06
C VAL A 286 -10.58 -16.57 -7.74
N PHE A 287 -10.60 -15.27 -8.04
CA PHE A 287 -11.69 -14.64 -8.77
C PHE A 287 -11.85 -15.22 -10.17
N GLN A 288 -10.76 -15.38 -10.92
CA GLN A 288 -10.79 -15.99 -12.24
C GLN A 288 -11.25 -17.45 -12.20
N LYS A 289 -10.89 -18.20 -11.16
CA LYS A 289 -11.29 -19.60 -11.02
C LYS A 289 -12.76 -19.76 -10.66
N HIS A 290 -13.30 -18.89 -9.81
CA HIS A 290 -14.62 -19.07 -9.22
C HIS A 290 -15.72 -18.18 -9.85
N ASP A 291 -15.37 -17.06 -10.46
CA ASP A 291 -16.34 -16.11 -11.02
C ASP A 291 -15.78 -15.36 -12.25
N LYS A 292 -15.25 -16.13 -13.21
CA LYS A 292 -14.60 -15.61 -14.42
C LYS A 292 -15.48 -14.61 -15.18
N HIS A 293 -16.77 -14.91 -15.33
CA HIS A 293 -17.68 -14.13 -16.16
C HIS A 293 -17.92 -12.73 -15.58
N ARG A 294 -18.23 -12.61 -14.28
CA ARG A 294 -18.46 -11.29 -13.66
C ARG A 294 -17.18 -10.49 -13.55
N VAL A 295 -16.03 -11.14 -13.37
CA VAL A 295 -14.72 -10.45 -13.43
C VAL A 295 -14.49 -9.83 -14.80
N THR A 296 -14.71 -10.58 -15.88
CA THR A 296 -14.57 -10.05 -17.25
C THR A 296 -15.58 -8.92 -17.52
N SER A 297 -16.85 -9.11 -17.16
CA SER A 297 -17.88 -8.06 -17.27
C SER A 297 -17.49 -6.79 -16.53
N PHE A 298 -16.99 -6.93 -15.30
CA PHE A 298 -16.52 -5.79 -14.51
C PHE A 298 -15.35 -5.06 -15.21
N PHE A 299 -14.41 -5.79 -15.80
CA PHE A 299 -13.34 -5.14 -16.55
C PHE A 299 -13.84 -4.42 -17.81
N ASP A 300 -14.84 -4.95 -18.50
CA ASP A 300 -15.49 -4.28 -19.64
C ASP A 300 -16.24 -3.01 -19.22
N GLU A 301 -16.94 -3.05 -18.09
CA GLU A 301 -17.56 -1.87 -17.47
C GLU A 301 -16.51 -0.81 -17.12
N VAL A 302 -15.33 -1.20 -16.62
CA VAL A 302 -14.23 -0.26 -16.37
C VAL A 302 -13.70 0.33 -17.68
N ARG A 303 -13.52 -0.47 -18.73
CA ARG A 303 -13.05 0.01 -20.05
C ARG A 303 -13.99 1.04 -20.66
N THR A 304 -15.29 0.80 -20.51
CA THR A 304 -16.35 1.65 -21.05
C THR A 304 -16.68 2.84 -20.15
N GLY A 305 -16.07 2.92 -18.96
CA GLY A 305 -16.23 4.04 -18.01
C GLY A 305 -17.44 3.93 -17.08
N HIS A 306 -18.17 2.81 -17.10
CA HIS A 306 -19.32 2.56 -16.22
C HIS A 306 -18.92 2.11 -14.81
N ALA A 307 -17.69 1.62 -14.64
CA ALA A 307 -17.13 1.25 -13.34
C ALA A 307 -15.72 1.85 -13.15
N ARG A 308 -15.26 1.91 -11.90
CA ARG A 308 -13.93 2.40 -11.55
C ARG A 308 -13.06 1.26 -11.04
N MET A 309 -11.86 1.13 -11.61
CA MET A 309 -10.82 0.24 -11.07
C MET A 309 -10.13 0.89 -9.86
N PRO A 310 -10.08 0.23 -8.69
CA PRO A 310 -9.28 0.71 -7.57
C PRO A 310 -7.78 0.57 -7.89
N ALA A 311 -7.02 1.66 -7.75
CA ALA A 311 -5.58 1.71 -8.06
C ALA A 311 -4.72 2.34 -6.94
N ASP A 312 -5.33 2.97 -5.94
CA ASP A 312 -4.64 3.86 -4.99
C ASP A 312 -3.61 3.11 -4.13
N GLY A 313 -3.91 1.88 -3.70
CA GLY A 313 -3.00 1.07 -2.87
C GLY A 313 -1.93 0.30 -3.66
N VAL A 314 -1.96 0.30 -4.99
CA VAL A 314 -0.97 -0.43 -5.80
C VAL A 314 0.19 0.50 -6.16
N LEU A 315 1.41 -0.04 -6.12
CA LEU A 315 2.62 0.68 -6.49
C LEU A 315 2.98 0.40 -7.96
N PRO A 316 3.51 1.39 -8.71
CA PRO A 316 3.83 1.23 -10.14
C PRO A 316 4.77 0.04 -10.40
N HIS A 317 5.81 -0.10 -9.59
CA HIS A 317 6.84 -1.12 -9.75
C HIS A 317 6.28 -2.54 -9.60
N GLU A 318 5.24 -2.75 -8.79
CA GLU A 318 4.63 -4.07 -8.62
C GLU A 318 3.87 -4.50 -9.88
N LEU A 319 3.21 -3.55 -10.57
CA LEU A 319 2.52 -3.80 -11.84
C LEU A 319 3.51 -4.10 -12.96
N ILE A 320 4.59 -3.31 -13.03
CA ILE A 320 5.64 -3.49 -14.04
C ILE A 320 6.41 -4.78 -13.79
N ALA A 321 6.78 -5.10 -12.55
CA ALA A 321 7.45 -6.37 -12.23
C ALA A 321 6.60 -7.57 -12.65
N ALA A 322 5.28 -7.54 -12.41
CA ALA A 322 4.38 -8.59 -12.89
C ALA A 322 4.35 -8.65 -14.43
N ALA A 323 4.33 -7.50 -15.10
CA ALA A 323 4.36 -7.43 -16.56
C ALA A 323 5.66 -7.99 -17.16
N LEU A 324 6.80 -7.66 -16.56
CA LEU A 324 8.13 -8.14 -16.94
C LEU A 324 8.25 -9.67 -16.78
N LYS A 325 7.61 -10.25 -15.74
CA LYS A 325 7.55 -11.71 -15.51
C LYS A 325 6.61 -12.44 -16.47
N GLY A 326 5.88 -11.73 -17.33
CA GLY A 326 4.83 -12.31 -18.15
C GLY A 326 3.58 -12.71 -17.36
N GLU A 327 3.48 -12.31 -16.08
CA GLU A 327 2.29 -12.47 -15.23
C GLU A 327 1.30 -11.30 -15.40
N HIS A 328 1.46 -10.59 -16.52
CA HIS A 328 0.65 -9.47 -16.93
C HIS A 328 -0.82 -9.89 -17.09
N ASP A 329 -1.73 -9.11 -16.54
CA ASP A 329 -3.16 -9.32 -16.68
C ASP A 329 -3.92 -8.00 -16.89
N GLU A 330 -5.20 -8.16 -17.17
CA GLU A 330 -6.12 -7.09 -17.44
C GLU A 330 -6.35 -6.16 -16.25
N ALA A 331 -6.31 -6.70 -15.02
CA ALA A 331 -6.42 -5.90 -13.81
C ALA A 331 -5.22 -4.95 -13.69
N ALA A 332 -4.01 -5.44 -13.98
CA ALA A 332 -2.78 -4.63 -13.97
C ALA A 332 -2.82 -3.51 -15.02
N GLU A 333 -3.31 -3.78 -16.24
CA GLU A 333 -3.54 -2.74 -17.25
C GLU A 333 -4.47 -1.63 -16.76
N LEU A 334 -5.65 -2.03 -16.24
CA LEU A 334 -6.67 -1.09 -15.81
C LEU A 334 -6.21 -0.29 -14.58
N GLN A 335 -5.47 -0.93 -13.66
CA GLN A 335 -4.85 -0.25 -12.52
C GLN A 335 -3.79 0.76 -12.95
N TRP A 336 -2.93 0.40 -13.91
CA TRP A 336 -1.93 1.33 -14.46
C TRP A 336 -2.60 2.53 -15.13
N ARG A 337 -3.58 2.27 -16.03
CA ARG A 337 -4.30 3.33 -16.73
C ARG A 337 -4.99 4.28 -15.77
N ARG A 338 -5.67 3.75 -14.74
CA ARG A 338 -6.30 4.58 -13.70
C ARG A 338 -5.28 5.40 -12.94
N MET A 339 -4.16 4.81 -12.57
CA MET A 339 -3.08 5.47 -11.84
C MET A 339 -2.51 6.64 -12.63
N ALA A 340 -2.12 6.41 -13.89
CA ALA A 340 -1.60 7.45 -14.77
C ALA A 340 -2.64 8.54 -15.04
N ALA A 341 -3.91 8.16 -15.28
CA ALA A 341 -5.00 9.11 -15.49
C ALA A 341 -5.30 9.97 -14.26
N SER A 342 -5.24 9.40 -13.05
CA SER A 342 -5.45 10.14 -11.80
C SER A 342 -4.39 11.22 -11.61
N LEU A 343 -3.12 10.87 -11.79
CA LEU A 343 -2.02 11.84 -11.69
C LEU A 343 -2.08 12.88 -12.82
N ALA A 344 -2.43 12.47 -14.03
CA ALA A 344 -2.58 13.37 -15.17
C ALA A 344 -3.74 14.38 -15.01
N ALA A 345 -4.73 14.07 -14.15
CA ALA A 345 -5.83 14.96 -13.81
C ALA A 345 -5.45 15.97 -12.73
N GLU A 346 -4.46 15.65 -11.89
CA GLU A 346 -3.88 16.56 -10.90
C GLU A 346 -2.89 17.53 -11.55
N GLY A 347 -2.15 17.11 -12.58
CA GLY A 347 -1.26 17.98 -13.33
C GLY A 347 -0.48 17.25 -14.42
N ARG A 348 0.39 17.98 -15.12
CA ARG A 348 1.22 17.46 -16.21
C ARG A 348 2.64 17.96 -16.09
N LEU A 349 3.60 17.15 -16.51
CA LEU A 349 5.01 17.52 -16.46
C LEU A 349 5.41 18.28 -17.74
N ALA A 350 5.63 19.58 -17.63
CA ALA A 350 6.10 20.38 -18.76
C ALA A 350 7.61 20.20 -18.96
N ASN A 351 8.04 19.91 -20.20
CA ASN A 351 9.45 19.77 -20.56
C ASN A 351 10.29 18.86 -19.64
N CYS A 352 9.72 17.73 -19.23
CA CYS A 352 10.38 16.78 -18.34
C CYS A 352 10.75 15.49 -19.07
N ILE A 353 11.89 14.90 -18.69
CA ILE A 353 12.32 13.58 -19.18
C ILE A 353 12.81 12.71 -18.04
N ALA A 354 12.56 11.40 -18.13
CA ALA A 354 13.10 10.41 -17.21
C ALA A 354 14.34 9.73 -17.78
N VAL A 355 15.30 9.49 -16.90
CA VAL A 355 16.55 8.75 -17.12
C VAL A 355 16.51 7.56 -16.18
N CYS A 356 16.44 6.34 -16.74
CA CYS A 356 16.26 5.12 -15.97
C CYS A 356 17.60 4.39 -15.79
N GLY A 357 18.09 4.37 -14.54
CA GLY A 357 19.10 3.46 -14.02
C GLY A 357 18.61 2.02 -14.08
N LEU A 358 19.21 1.23 -14.96
CA LEU A 358 18.93 -0.19 -15.12
C LEU A 358 20.13 -0.99 -14.62
N SER A 359 20.56 -0.75 -13.38
CA SER A 359 21.66 -1.51 -12.76
C SER A 359 21.17 -2.93 -12.41
N GLY A 360 21.20 -3.83 -13.39
CA GLY A 360 20.88 -5.23 -13.17
C GLY A 360 20.92 -6.04 -14.46
N ALA A 361 21.59 -7.19 -14.44
CA ALA A 361 21.55 -8.13 -15.54
C ALA A 361 20.10 -8.43 -15.92
N ALA A 362 19.84 -8.58 -17.22
CA ALA A 362 18.59 -9.08 -17.80
C ALA A 362 18.04 -10.39 -17.18
N ALA A 363 18.81 -11.06 -16.30
CA ALA A 363 18.39 -12.20 -15.49
C ALA A 363 17.52 -11.84 -14.27
N ALA A 364 17.45 -10.58 -13.84
CA ALA A 364 16.67 -10.17 -12.68
C ALA A 364 15.36 -9.48 -13.07
N VAL A 365 14.47 -10.22 -13.74
CA VAL A 365 13.04 -9.90 -13.91
C VAL A 365 12.30 -9.75 -12.54
N ALA A 366 13.03 -9.84 -11.43
CA ALA A 366 12.57 -9.74 -10.06
C ALA A 366 13.36 -8.72 -9.22
N ASP A 367 14.30 -7.96 -9.79
CA ASP A 367 14.95 -6.90 -9.02
C ASP A 367 14.01 -5.69 -8.87
N GLN A 368 13.80 -5.30 -7.61
CA GLN A 368 12.79 -4.31 -7.23
C GLN A 368 13.23 -2.87 -7.60
N PRO A 369 14.49 -2.44 -7.36
CA PRO A 369 15.05 -1.20 -7.88
C PRO A 369 14.92 -1.03 -9.40
N ALA A 370 15.34 -2.02 -10.19
CA ALA A 370 15.22 -1.94 -11.65
C ALA A 370 13.76 -1.82 -12.12
N SER A 371 12.86 -2.62 -11.52
CA SER A 371 11.42 -2.53 -11.80
C SER A 371 10.85 -1.16 -11.42
N ALA A 372 11.36 -0.55 -10.35
CA ALA A 372 10.95 0.77 -9.91
C ALA A 372 11.45 1.89 -10.84
N ALA A 373 12.71 1.85 -11.28
CA ALA A 373 13.23 2.79 -12.27
C ALA A 373 12.40 2.77 -13.57
N VAL A 374 12.15 1.58 -14.11
CA VAL A 374 11.33 1.41 -15.32
C VAL A 374 9.90 1.92 -15.10
N ALA A 375 9.29 1.58 -13.97
CA ALA A 375 7.91 1.97 -13.69
C ALA A 375 7.76 3.49 -13.49
N LEU A 376 8.63 4.11 -12.69
CA LEU A 376 8.59 5.55 -12.48
C LEU A 376 8.95 6.29 -13.78
N GLY A 377 9.91 5.79 -14.56
CA GLY A 377 10.30 6.39 -15.83
C GLY A 377 9.19 6.33 -16.87
N LEU A 378 8.49 5.18 -16.96
CA LEU A 378 7.32 5.04 -17.81
C LEU A 378 6.19 5.98 -17.36
N LEU A 379 5.94 6.09 -16.06
CA LEU A 379 4.91 6.97 -15.52
C LEU A 379 5.21 8.44 -15.82
N ILE A 380 6.44 8.91 -15.56
CA ILE A 380 6.90 10.27 -15.89
C ILE A 380 6.75 10.52 -17.39
N SER A 381 7.15 9.56 -18.23
CA SER A 381 7.03 9.65 -19.68
C SER A 381 5.59 9.84 -20.18
N GLU A 382 4.62 9.19 -19.52
CA GLU A 382 3.18 9.34 -19.83
C GLU A 382 2.60 10.66 -19.32
N LEU A 383 3.12 11.18 -18.20
CA LEU A 383 2.73 12.45 -17.61
C LEU A 383 3.37 13.66 -18.30
N SER A 384 4.53 13.47 -18.95
CA SER A 384 5.23 14.49 -19.73
C SER A 384 4.40 15.00 -20.91
N GLN A 385 4.50 16.30 -21.16
CA GLN A 385 3.94 16.96 -22.34
C GLN A 385 4.86 16.81 -23.57
N GLU A 386 4.32 17.08 -24.76
CA GLU A 386 5.14 17.19 -25.97
C GLU A 386 6.21 18.29 -25.79
N PRO A 387 7.43 18.15 -26.35
CA PRO A 387 7.88 17.11 -27.27
C PRO A 387 8.45 15.84 -26.59
N TRP A 388 8.51 15.83 -25.27
CA TRP A 388 9.18 14.79 -24.46
C TRP A 388 8.25 13.65 -24.04
N LYS A 389 6.95 13.81 -24.23
CA LYS A 389 5.93 12.77 -24.01
C LYS A 389 6.30 11.45 -24.65
N GLY A 390 6.17 10.37 -23.88
CA GLY A 390 6.46 9.01 -24.34
C GLY A 390 7.93 8.78 -24.66
N ARG A 391 8.86 9.58 -24.12
CA ARG A 391 10.31 9.36 -24.21
C ARG A 391 10.93 9.06 -22.86
N VAL A 392 11.95 8.19 -22.87
CA VAL A 392 12.76 7.81 -21.70
C VAL A 392 14.20 7.61 -22.17
N ILE A 393 15.19 7.98 -21.36
CA ILE A 393 16.60 7.69 -21.61
C ILE A 393 17.02 6.51 -20.73
N THR A 394 17.77 5.54 -21.28
CA THR A 394 18.43 4.52 -20.45
C THR A 394 19.73 5.04 -19.88
N PHE A 395 20.01 4.70 -18.63
CA PHE A 395 21.23 5.10 -17.96
C PHE A 395 22.26 3.96 -18.05
N ASP A 396 22.90 3.87 -19.21
CA ASP A 396 23.96 2.94 -19.60
C ASP A 396 25.03 3.69 -20.42
N GLU A 397 26.11 3.02 -20.84
CA GLU A 397 27.20 3.61 -21.66
C GLU A 397 26.72 4.43 -22.88
N THR A 398 25.56 4.10 -23.47
CA THR A 398 25.07 4.69 -24.73
C THR A 398 24.04 5.79 -24.54
N HIS A 399 23.46 5.90 -23.35
CA HIS A 399 22.41 6.88 -23.01
C HIS A 399 21.30 6.97 -24.08
N GLN A 400 20.76 5.83 -24.50
CA GLN A 400 19.81 5.79 -25.62
C GLN A 400 18.47 6.41 -25.27
N LEU A 401 17.96 7.26 -26.18
CA LEU A 401 16.60 7.80 -26.10
C LEU A 401 15.62 6.79 -26.71
N HIS A 402 14.76 6.22 -25.87
CA HIS A 402 13.70 5.32 -26.28
C HIS A 402 12.38 6.07 -26.41
N LYS A 403 11.64 5.77 -27.49
CA LYS A 403 10.24 6.19 -27.64
C LYS A 403 9.33 5.05 -27.21
N VAL A 404 8.63 5.25 -26.09
CA VAL A 404 7.60 4.36 -25.58
C VAL A 404 6.40 4.41 -26.52
N ARG A 405 6.02 3.26 -27.08
CA ARG A 405 4.84 3.11 -27.96
C ARG A 405 4.10 1.83 -27.58
N GLY A 406 2.78 1.86 -27.64
CA GLY A 406 1.95 0.68 -27.39
C GLY A 406 0.61 1.01 -26.75
N ALA A 407 -0.36 0.13 -26.95
CA ALA A 407 -1.71 0.23 -26.35
C ALA A 407 -1.78 -0.40 -24.94
N ASN A 408 -0.81 -1.26 -24.61
CA ASN A 408 -0.71 -1.96 -23.32
C ASN A 408 0.72 -1.85 -22.75
N LEU A 409 0.89 -2.15 -21.47
CA LEU A 409 2.15 -2.17 -20.74
C LEU A 409 3.18 -3.07 -21.41
N LYS A 410 2.78 -4.27 -21.88
CA LYS A 410 3.71 -5.20 -22.52
C LYS A 410 4.37 -4.59 -23.76
N GLU A 411 3.59 -3.89 -24.60
CA GLU A 411 4.11 -3.17 -25.76
C GLU A 411 4.98 -1.97 -25.36
N LYS A 412 4.52 -1.16 -24.39
CA LYS A 412 5.25 0.00 -23.87
C LYS A 412 6.60 -0.38 -23.26
N LEU A 413 6.67 -1.53 -22.59
CA LEU A 413 7.88 -2.04 -21.94
C LEU A 413 8.84 -2.73 -22.91
N ARG A 414 8.37 -3.26 -24.04
CA ARG A 414 9.19 -4.00 -25.01
C ARG A 414 10.51 -3.28 -25.38
N PRO A 415 10.54 -1.98 -25.74
CA PRO A 415 11.80 -1.31 -26.07
C PRO A 415 12.75 -1.19 -24.86
N LEU A 416 12.21 -0.98 -23.66
CA LEU A 416 13.00 -0.87 -22.43
C LEU A 416 13.59 -2.22 -22.03
N VAL A 417 12.81 -3.30 -22.17
CA VAL A 417 13.27 -4.68 -21.92
C VAL A 417 14.37 -5.11 -22.88
N ALA A 418 14.26 -4.73 -24.15
CA ALA A 418 15.30 -5.02 -25.13
C ALA A 418 16.62 -4.31 -24.75
N ALA A 419 16.55 -3.08 -24.23
CA ALA A 419 17.72 -2.34 -23.76
C ALA A 419 18.34 -2.94 -22.49
N MET A 420 17.53 -3.45 -21.55
CA MET A 420 18.01 -4.14 -20.33
C MET A 420 18.86 -5.40 -20.61
N GLY A 421 18.74 -5.98 -21.81
CA GLY A 421 19.47 -7.17 -22.25
C GLY A 421 21.00 -7.03 -22.29
N ALA A 422 21.50 -5.79 -22.46
CA ALA A 422 22.90 -5.51 -22.73
C ALA A 422 23.56 -4.86 -21.50
N HIS A 423 24.14 -5.68 -20.64
CA HIS A 423 24.99 -5.18 -19.55
C HIS A 423 26.12 -4.33 -20.12
N ARG A 424 26.14 -3.03 -19.79
CA ARG A 424 27.21 -2.09 -20.15
C ARG A 424 27.45 -1.13 -18.99
N LYS A 425 28.68 -1.16 -18.44
CA LYS A 425 29.14 -0.36 -17.28
C LYS A 425 29.69 0.96 -17.81
N GLY A 426 29.45 2.08 -17.14
CA GLY A 426 29.85 3.40 -17.65
C GLY A 426 28.68 4.38 -17.64
N ALA A 427 27.91 4.39 -16.56
CA ALA A 427 26.76 5.25 -16.40
C ALA A 427 27.21 6.68 -16.02
N ASN A 428 27.60 7.45 -17.04
CA ASN A 428 28.08 8.83 -16.90
C ASN A 428 26.90 9.82 -16.91
N LEU A 429 26.65 10.47 -15.77
CA LEU A 429 25.56 11.42 -15.67
C LEU A 429 25.75 12.63 -16.58
N GLN A 430 26.96 13.19 -16.68
CA GLN A 430 27.19 14.33 -17.55
C GLN A 430 27.01 13.97 -19.04
N GLY A 431 27.27 12.72 -19.43
CA GLY A 431 27.02 12.18 -20.78
C GLY A 431 25.54 12.18 -21.17
N VAL A 432 24.63 11.95 -20.22
CA VAL A 432 23.18 12.07 -20.44
C VAL A 432 22.80 13.48 -20.85
N PHE A 433 23.34 14.49 -20.17
CA PHE A 433 23.02 15.90 -20.45
C PHE A 433 23.57 16.34 -21.81
N SER A 434 24.82 15.96 -22.13
CA SER A 434 25.38 16.16 -23.49
C SER A 434 24.47 15.53 -24.55
N LYS A 435 23.92 14.33 -24.30
CA LYS A 435 23.02 13.64 -25.24
C LYS A 435 21.68 14.36 -25.42
N ILE A 436 21.06 14.83 -24.34
CA ILE A 436 19.82 15.61 -24.38
C ILE A 436 20.02 16.87 -25.24
N LEU A 437 21.15 17.55 -25.06
CA LEU A 437 21.50 18.75 -25.82
C LEU A 437 21.71 18.45 -27.30
N GLN A 438 22.53 17.45 -27.64
CA GLN A 438 22.74 17.03 -29.03
C GLN A 438 21.43 16.73 -29.74
N LEU A 439 20.48 16.08 -29.04
CA LEU A 439 19.15 15.79 -29.57
C LEU A 439 18.30 17.06 -29.75
N ALA A 440 18.41 18.03 -28.84
CA ALA A 440 17.70 19.31 -28.94
C ALA A 440 18.22 20.15 -30.11
N VAL A 441 19.54 20.27 -30.26
CA VAL A 441 20.19 21.01 -31.36
C VAL A 441 19.90 20.34 -32.70
N ALA A 442 20.12 19.02 -32.82
CA ALA A 442 19.83 18.29 -34.05
C ALA A 442 18.34 18.31 -34.42
N GLY A 443 17.46 18.43 -33.42
CA GLY A 443 16.01 18.55 -33.61
C GLY A 443 15.51 19.97 -33.87
N GLY A 444 16.38 20.99 -33.85
CA GLY A 444 15.98 22.40 -33.98
C GLY A 444 14.98 22.84 -32.92
N LEU A 445 15.11 22.33 -31.70
CA LEU A 445 14.13 22.55 -30.64
C LEU A 445 14.11 24.03 -30.22
N ARG A 446 12.92 24.61 -30.13
CA ARG A 446 12.77 25.96 -29.58
C ARG A 446 13.21 25.97 -28.11
N LYS A 447 13.80 27.08 -27.67
CA LYS A 447 14.34 27.25 -26.30
C LYS A 447 13.28 27.00 -25.23
N ASP A 448 12.04 27.41 -25.48
CA ASP A 448 10.89 27.21 -24.58
C ASP A 448 10.43 25.75 -24.48
N MET A 449 10.87 24.88 -25.40
CA MET A 449 10.56 23.44 -25.45
C MET A 449 11.72 22.57 -24.93
N MET A 450 12.85 23.17 -24.59
CA MET A 450 14.01 22.47 -24.03
C MET A 450 13.65 21.83 -22.68
N VAL A 451 14.26 20.68 -22.38
CA VAL A 451 14.09 19.99 -21.10
C VAL A 451 14.37 20.96 -19.96
N LYS A 452 13.38 21.20 -19.11
CA LYS A 452 13.52 21.98 -17.88
C LYS A 452 13.92 21.13 -16.69
N ARG A 453 13.53 19.85 -16.69
CA ARG A 453 13.77 18.93 -15.57
C ARG A 453 14.08 17.51 -16.03
N VAL A 454 15.12 16.94 -15.45
CA VAL A 454 15.56 15.56 -15.69
C VAL A 454 15.36 14.75 -14.41
N PHE A 455 14.60 13.66 -14.50
CA PHE A 455 14.42 12.71 -13.41
C PHE A 455 15.43 11.57 -13.54
N VAL A 456 16.41 11.51 -12.65
CA VAL A 456 17.44 10.48 -12.62
C VAL A 456 17.02 9.39 -11.64
N LEU A 457 16.52 8.28 -12.17
CA LEU A 457 15.96 7.16 -11.41
C LEU A 457 17.03 6.07 -11.28
N SER A 458 17.89 6.12 -10.27
CA SER A 458 18.99 5.15 -10.09
C SER A 458 19.22 4.78 -8.63
N ASP A 459 20.19 3.91 -8.37
CA ASP A 459 20.73 3.59 -7.04
C ASP A 459 21.74 4.64 -6.52
N MET A 460 21.92 5.73 -7.26
CA MET A 460 22.88 6.82 -7.01
C MET A 460 24.36 6.41 -7.11
N ASP A 461 24.66 5.26 -7.71
CA ASP A 461 26.03 4.83 -8.02
C ASP A 461 26.38 5.26 -9.44
N PHE A 462 27.10 6.37 -9.57
CA PHE A 462 27.43 6.99 -10.86
C PHE A 462 28.88 6.69 -11.25
N ASP A 463 29.09 6.23 -12.50
CA ASP A 463 30.42 6.03 -13.05
C ASP A 463 30.91 7.32 -13.74
N GLY A 464 32.23 7.55 -13.80
CA GLY A 464 32.81 8.61 -14.64
C GLY A 464 33.43 9.79 -13.90
N TRP A 465 33.67 9.67 -12.59
CA TRP A 465 34.45 10.65 -11.84
C TRP A 465 35.93 10.60 -12.21
N THR A 466 36.37 11.40 -13.18
CA THR A 466 37.76 11.43 -13.64
C THR A 466 38.47 12.71 -13.19
N GLY A 467 39.13 12.67 -12.03
CA GLY A 467 40.13 13.69 -11.65
C GLY A 467 40.42 13.82 -10.15
N ALA A 468 41.67 14.16 -9.79
CA ALA A 468 42.03 14.54 -8.41
C ALA A 468 41.48 15.92 -8.00
N ALA A 469 41.14 16.77 -8.97
CA ALA A 469 40.57 18.11 -8.77
C ALA A 469 39.05 18.13 -8.58
N SER A 470 38.37 16.98 -8.75
CA SER A 470 36.90 16.89 -8.69
C SER A 470 36.37 16.41 -7.33
N VAL A 471 37.20 15.94 -6.39
CA VAL A 471 36.78 15.32 -5.10
C VAL A 471 35.81 16.17 -4.28
N TRP A 472 35.84 17.50 -4.40
CA TRP A 472 34.98 18.43 -3.66
C TRP A 472 33.80 18.98 -4.46
N LYS A 473 33.57 18.50 -5.68
CA LYS A 473 32.43 18.93 -6.50
C LYS A 473 31.21 18.05 -6.25
N THR A 474 30.02 18.55 -6.54
CA THR A 474 28.80 17.73 -6.59
C THR A 474 28.56 17.22 -8.02
N GLU A 475 27.72 16.19 -8.18
CA GLU A 475 27.36 15.72 -9.53
C GLU A 475 26.66 16.80 -10.35
N TYR A 476 25.84 17.62 -9.70
CA TYR A 476 25.18 18.75 -10.33
C TYR A 476 26.17 19.82 -10.81
N GLN A 477 27.21 20.12 -10.03
CA GLN A 477 28.29 21.03 -10.48
C GLN A 477 29.02 20.48 -11.70
N GLY A 478 29.29 19.16 -11.74
CA GLY A 478 29.88 18.51 -12.92
C GLY A 478 29.01 18.64 -14.18
N ILE A 479 27.68 18.54 -14.03
CA ILE A 479 26.72 18.79 -15.12
C ILE A 479 26.81 20.24 -15.58
N CYS A 480 26.78 21.22 -14.67
CA CYS A 480 26.86 22.64 -14.99
C CYS A 480 28.15 23.00 -15.73
N ASP A 481 29.29 22.51 -15.24
CA ASP A 481 30.61 22.76 -15.85
C ASP A 481 30.66 22.22 -17.27
N LYS A 482 30.19 20.98 -17.49
CA LYS A 482 30.18 20.37 -18.81
C LYS A 482 29.22 21.08 -19.77
N PHE A 483 28.05 21.47 -19.27
CA PHE A 483 27.07 22.23 -20.04
C PHE A 483 27.63 23.58 -20.50
N ALA A 484 28.39 24.27 -19.64
CA ALA A 484 29.07 25.51 -19.98
C ALA A 484 30.21 25.27 -20.99
N ALA A 485 31.02 24.23 -20.79
CA ALA A 485 32.16 23.89 -21.65
C ALA A 485 31.76 23.53 -23.08
N GLU A 486 30.61 22.88 -23.28
CA GLU A 486 30.08 22.56 -24.61
C GLU A 486 29.43 23.77 -25.32
N GLY A 487 29.46 24.97 -24.72
CA GLY A 487 29.09 26.23 -25.38
C GLY A 487 27.59 26.48 -25.51
N PHE A 488 26.74 25.62 -24.94
CA PHE A 488 25.28 25.72 -25.10
C PHE A 488 24.63 26.92 -24.42
N ALA A 489 25.34 27.55 -23.46
CA ALA A 489 24.94 28.84 -22.92
C ALA A 489 24.90 29.92 -24.01
N ALA A 490 25.80 29.87 -25.00
CA ALA A 490 25.80 30.77 -26.14
C ALA A 490 24.63 30.51 -27.10
N GLU A 491 24.11 29.27 -27.14
CA GLU A 491 22.87 28.93 -27.85
C GLU A 491 21.61 29.34 -27.07
N GLY A 492 21.77 29.80 -25.82
CA GLY A 492 20.70 30.28 -24.94
C GLY A 492 19.88 29.16 -24.29
N PHE A 493 20.47 27.97 -24.13
CA PHE A 493 19.90 26.90 -23.32
C PHE A 493 20.37 27.02 -21.86
N THR A 494 19.48 26.67 -20.93
CA THR A 494 19.77 26.63 -19.49
C THR A 494 19.99 25.19 -19.04
N VAL A 495 20.83 25.00 -18.02
CA VAL A 495 21.01 23.69 -17.39
C VAL A 495 19.66 23.23 -16.82
N PRO A 496 19.17 22.03 -17.16
CA PRO A 496 17.93 21.50 -16.60
C PRO A 496 18.08 21.25 -15.09
N GLN A 497 17.00 21.47 -14.34
CA GLN A 497 16.91 21.01 -12.96
C GLN A 497 17.00 19.48 -12.89
N VAL A 498 17.56 18.94 -11.82
CA VAL A 498 17.78 17.50 -11.66
C VAL A 498 17.07 16.95 -10.44
N VAL A 499 16.16 16.00 -10.66
CA VAL A 499 15.54 15.22 -9.59
C VAL A 499 16.29 13.91 -9.47
N PHE A 500 17.16 13.83 -8.47
CA PHE A 500 17.82 12.60 -8.08
C PHE A 500 16.82 11.73 -7.31
N TRP A 501 16.37 10.64 -7.93
CA TRP A 501 15.39 9.73 -7.35
C TRP A 501 16.04 8.39 -7.03
N ASN A 502 16.41 8.20 -5.76
CA ASN A 502 17.05 6.98 -5.30
C ASN A 502 16.02 5.83 -5.23
N VAL A 503 16.16 4.87 -6.14
CA VAL A 503 15.39 3.62 -6.19
C VAL A 503 16.20 2.41 -5.70
N GLY A 504 17.47 2.61 -5.38
CA GLY A 504 18.35 1.59 -4.84
C GLY A 504 18.15 1.35 -3.34
N THR A 505 18.94 0.42 -2.81
CA THR A 505 18.97 0.08 -1.37
C THR A 505 20.10 0.78 -0.62
N SER A 506 21.04 1.39 -1.33
CA SER A 506 22.18 2.10 -0.74
C SER A 506 21.80 3.50 -0.28
N LYS A 507 22.15 3.83 0.97
CA LYS A 507 22.07 5.19 1.55
C LYS A 507 23.39 5.96 1.39
N ALA A 508 24.41 5.35 0.79
CA ALA A 508 25.80 5.81 0.93
C ALA A 508 26.20 6.94 -0.03
N SER A 509 25.46 7.16 -1.11
CA SER A 509 25.79 8.19 -2.11
C SER A 509 24.72 9.28 -2.13
N MET A 510 25.10 10.49 -1.72
CA MET A 510 24.30 11.70 -1.86
C MET A 510 24.91 12.56 -2.97
N PRO A 511 24.26 12.70 -4.14
CA PRO A 511 24.86 13.38 -5.28
C PRO A 511 24.94 14.91 -5.12
N VAL A 512 24.19 15.45 -4.15
CA VAL A 512 24.05 16.89 -3.89
C VAL A 512 23.89 17.17 -2.39
N VAL A 513 24.20 18.40 -1.98
CA VAL A 513 23.97 18.92 -0.63
C VAL A 513 22.55 19.47 -0.46
N ALA A 514 22.11 19.69 0.78
CA ALA A 514 20.73 20.07 1.12
C ALA A 514 20.25 21.39 0.48
N GLU A 515 21.16 22.34 0.30
CA GLU A 515 20.89 23.68 -0.26
C GLU A 515 21.25 23.79 -1.75
N GLN A 516 21.49 22.66 -2.43
CA GLN A 516 21.84 22.70 -3.85
C GLN A 516 20.65 23.19 -4.68
N GLU A 517 20.74 24.43 -5.18
CA GLU A 517 19.79 24.99 -6.14
C GLU A 517 19.80 24.21 -7.46
N GLY A 518 18.60 24.04 -8.01
CA GLY A 518 18.37 23.31 -9.25
C GLY A 518 18.35 21.79 -9.09
N ALA A 519 18.40 21.28 -7.85
CA ALA A 519 18.37 19.85 -7.58
C ALA A 519 17.29 19.47 -6.56
N ALA A 520 16.75 18.26 -6.68
CA ALA A 520 15.93 17.63 -5.65
C ALA A 520 16.44 16.22 -5.37
N LEU A 521 16.27 15.76 -4.14
CA LEU A 521 16.59 14.39 -3.74
C LEU A 521 15.35 13.72 -3.15
N VAL A 522 14.89 12.65 -3.79
CA VAL A 522 13.75 11.85 -3.35
C VAL A 522 14.12 10.37 -3.32
N SER A 523 13.46 9.57 -2.49
CA SER A 523 13.76 8.13 -2.39
C SER A 523 12.49 7.27 -2.28
N GLY A 524 12.60 6.02 -2.74
CA GLY A 524 11.54 5.03 -2.65
C GLY A 524 10.69 4.89 -3.91
N TYR A 525 9.57 4.16 -3.81
CA TYR A 525 8.83 3.66 -4.97
C TYR A 525 7.40 4.22 -5.10
N SER A 526 7.07 5.24 -4.32
CA SER A 526 5.72 5.78 -4.26
C SER A 526 5.45 6.68 -5.47
N LYS A 527 4.37 6.38 -6.19
CA LYS A 527 3.83 7.25 -7.26
C LYS A 527 3.45 8.65 -6.76
N ASN A 528 3.10 8.77 -5.47
CA ASN A 528 2.63 10.04 -4.91
C ASN A 528 3.74 11.09 -4.88
N LEU A 529 5.02 10.67 -4.87
CA LEU A 529 6.16 11.58 -4.94
C LEU A 529 6.22 12.34 -6.28
N VAL A 530 5.58 11.84 -7.34
CA VAL A 530 5.50 12.57 -8.61
C VAL A 530 4.71 13.87 -8.46
N ARG A 531 3.76 13.93 -7.50
CA ARG A 531 2.91 15.11 -7.25
C ARG A 531 3.73 16.35 -6.89
N LEU A 532 4.83 16.17 -6.17
CA LEU A 532 5.77 17.24 -5.80
C LEU A 532 6.32 17.99 -7.03
N PHE A 533 6.24 17.40 -8.22
CA PHE A 533 6.79 17.95 -9.45
C PHE A 533 5.73 18.30 -10.51
N LEU A 534 4.44 18.03 -10.27
CA LEU A 534 3.36 18.30 -11.22
C LEU A 534 3.04 19.80 -11.36
N GLU A 535 3.36 20.61 -10.34
CA GLU A 535 3.09 22.05 -10.30
C GLU A 535 4.29 22.90 -9.87
N ALA A 536 5.43 22.28 -9.57
CA ALA A 536 6.61 23.00 -9.10
C ALA A 536 7.31 23.73 -10.26
N ASP A 537 7.07 25.04 -10.36
CA ASP A 537 7.90 26.00 -11.12
C ASP A 537 8.78 26.86 -10.19
N GLY A 538 8.81 26.55 -8.88
CA GLY A 538 9.62 27.24 -7.87
C GLY A 538 11.08 26.80 -7.80
N GLU A 539 11.83 27.39 -6.87
CA GLU A 539 13.20 26.98 -6.53
C GLU A 539 13.22 25.52 -6.09
N LEU A 540 14.08 24.74 -6.73
CA LEU A 540 14.23 23.32 -6.46
C LEU A 540 15.50 23.10 -5.63
N THR A 541 15.33 22.86 -4.32
CA THR A 541 16.39 22.40 -3.42
C THR A 541 15.91 21.16 -2.65
N PRO A 542 16.80 20.25 -2.21
CA PRO A 542 16.40 19.14 -1.35
C PRO A 542 15.70 19.59 -0.07
N ALA A 543 16.18 20.65 0.59
CA ALA A 543 15.56 21.19 1.79
C ALA A 543 14.13 21.71 1.55
N ALA A 544 13.90 22.45 0.45
CA ALA A 544 12.57 22.96 0.10
C ALA A 544 11.57 21.83 -0.17
N ILE A 545 11.99 20.75 -0.84
CA ILE A 545 11.13 19.59 -1.09
C ILE A 545 10.72 18.89 0.21
N VAL A 546 11.63 18.77 1.18
CA VAL A 546 11.29 18.22 2.49
C VAL A 546 10.31 19.13 3.22
N ALA A 547 10.58 20.45 3.23
CA ALA A 547 9.72 21.43 3.88
C ALA A 547 8.29 21.42 3.30
N ASP A 548 8.16 21.37 1.97
CA ASP A 548 6.87 21.26 1.29
C ASP A 548 6.14 19.97 1.68
N ALA A 549 6.84 18.83 1.65
CA ALA A 549 6.27 17.52 1.98
C ALA A 549 5.75 17.41 3.42
N ILE A 550 6.29 18.20 4.37
CA ILE A 550 5.86 18.21 5.77
C ILE A 550 5.04 19.46 6.16
N SER A 551 4.70 20.31 5.19
CA SER A 551 3.92 21.54 5.44
C SER A 551 2.40 21.34 5.54
N GLY A 552 1.93 20.09 5.40
CA GLY A 552 0.52 19.75 5.47
C GLY A 552 -0.08 19.93 6.87
N PRO A 553 -1.37 20.33 6.98
CA PRO A 553 -2.03 20.58 8.26
C PRO A 553 -2.09 19.35 9.18
N GLU A 554 -1.97 18.15 8.63
CA GLU A 554 -1.84 16.90 9.39
C GLU A 554 -0.56 16.84 10.25
N TYR A 555 0.46 17.61 9.91
CA TYR A 555 1.73 17.68 10.64
C TYR A 555 1.77 18.81 11.68
N ASP A 556 0.85 19.79 11.61
CA ASP A 556 0.77 20.93 12.55
C ASP A 556 0.57 20.48 14.01
N ALA A 557 -0.10 19.34 14.21
CA ALA A 557 -0.37 18.77 15.53
C ALA A 557 0.78 17.91 16.08
N LEU A 558 1.87 17.72 15.33
CA LEU A 558 3.02 16.94 15.79
C LEU A 558 3.92 17.81 16.67
N GLU A 559 3.97 17.47 17.96
CA GLU A 559 4.95 18.03 18.89
C GLU A 559 6.24 17.18 18.84
N VAL A 560 7.36 17.83 18.54
CA VAL A 560 8.68 17.20 18.67
C VAL A 560 9.09 17.29 20.14
N PHE A 561 9.14 16.15 20.81
CA PHE A 561 9.73 16.03 22.15
C PHE A 561 11.21 15.69 21.98
N ASP A 562 12.09 16.59 22.41
CA ASP A 562 13.54 16.39 22.43
C ASP A 562 14.04 15.71 23.71
#